data_AF-A0A512C0C7-F1
#
_entry.id   AF-A0A512C0C7-F1
#
_cell.length_a   1.000
_cell.length_b   1.000
_cell.length_c   1.000
_cell.angle_alpha   90.00
_cell.angle_beta   90.00
_cell.angle_gamma   90.00
#
_symmetry.space_group_name_H-M   'P 1'
#
loop_
_entity.id
_entity.type
_entity.pdbx_description
1 polymer ?
#
loop_
_entity_poly.entity_id
_entity_poly.type
_entity_poly.pdbx_seq_one_letter_code
_entity_poly.pdbx_strand_id
1 'polypeptide(L)' 'MNGRALSDEVCRRRPEVPVLFTTGYTSNANVHHSRLDPGMHLIGKPFTYAELAYKVRRMLDGDQC' A
#
# COMPACT_ATOMS: atom_id res chain seq x y z
N MET A 1 -10.31 3.39 14.37
CA MET A 1 -9.24 2.59 13.72
C MET A 1 -8.96 3.24 12.37
N ASN A 2 -7.71 3.57 12.05
CA ASN A 2 -7.31 4.14 10.76
C ASN A 2 -6.63 3.07 9.88
N GLY A 3 -6.31 3.39 8.62
CA GLY A 3 -5.68 2.43 7.71
C GLY A 3 -4.36 1.85 8.22
N ARG A 4 -3.56 2.65 8.95
CA ARG A 4 -2.31 2.20 9.56
C ARG A 4 -2.54 1.19 10.67
N ALA A 5 -3.41 1.51 11.64
CA ALA A 5 -3.73 0.61 12.75
C ALA A 5 -4.35 -0.72 12.28
N LEU A 6 -5.12 -0.70 11.18
CA LEU A 6 -5.61 -1.93 10.56
C LEU A 6 -4.48 -2.75 9.92
N SER A 7 -3.58 -2.09 9.18
CA SER A 7 -2.41 -2.74 8.59
C SER A 7 -1.52 -3.37 9.66
N ASP A 8 -1.25 -2.65 10.75
CA ASP A 8 -0.42 -3.15 11.86
C ASP A 8 -1.04 -4.41 12.48
N GLU A 9 -2.37 -4.43 12.66
CA GLU A 9 -3.09 -5.58 13.20
C GLU A 9 -3.13 -6.76 12.21
N VAL A 10 -3.22 -6.48 10.90
CA VAL A 10 -3.10 -7.52 9.86
C VAL A 10 -1.70 -8.12 9.88
N CYS A 11 -0.64 -7.31 9.86
CA CYS A 11 0.74 -7.79 9.94
C CYS A 11 0.99 -8.60 11.22
N ARG A 12 0.40 -8.21 12.35
CA ARG A 12 0.51 -8.93 13.62
C ARG A 12 -0.18 -10.30 13.59
N ARG A 13 -1.30 -10.43 12.88
CA ARG A 13 -2.09 -11.69 12.81
C ARG A 13 -1.70 -12.58 11.64
N ARG A 14 -1.24 -12.00 10.54
CA ARG A 14 -1.00 -12.61 9.23
C ARG A 14 0.17 -11.90 8.53
N PRO A 15 1.42 -12.13 8.99
CA PRO A 15 2.60 -11.47 8.45
C PRO A 15 2.85 -11.76 6.96
N GLU A 16 2.29 -12.85 6.42
CA GLU A 16 2.40 -13.24 5.02
C GLU A 16 1.46 -12.47 4.07
N VAL A 17 0.52 -11.69 4.60
CA VAL A 17 -0.49 -10.99 3.79
C VAL A 17 0.05 -9.61 3.37
N PRO A 18 0.24 -9.36 2.06
CA PRO A 18 0.71 -8.07 1.60
C PRO A 18 -0.38 -7.00 1.68
N VAL A 19 -0.02 -5.80 2.13
CA VAL A 19 -0.97 -4.67 2.31
C VAL A 19 -0.70 -3.57 1.29
N LEU A 20 -1.73 -3.24 0.49
CA LEU A 20 -1.70 -2.15 -0.48
C LEU A 20 -2.57 -0.98 0.00
N PHE A 21 -1.95 0.16 0.24
CA PHE A 21 -2.64 1.39 0.56
C PHE A 21 -3.11 2.11 -0.70
N THR A 22 -4.27 2.76 -0.63
CA THR A 22 -4.73 3.69 -1.66
C THR A 22 -4.66 5.12 -1.13
N THR A 23 -3.94 6.00 -1.82
CA THR A 23 -3.95 7.43 -1.50
C THR A 23 -4.80 8.19 -2.51
N GLY A 24 -5.61 9.13 -2.04
CA GLY A 24 -6.37 10.03 -2.88
C GLY A 24 -6.45 11.37 -2.18
N TYR A 25 -5.41 12.19 -2.32
CA TYR A 25 -5.41 13.56 -1.81
C TYR A 25 -4.84 14.48 -2.89
N THR A 26 -5.73 15.32 -3.40
CA THR A 26 -5.47 16.51 -4.23
C THR A 26 -4.22 17.24 -3.76
N SER A 27 -3.30 17.55 -4.69
CA SER A 27 -2.14 18.48 -4.73
C SER A 27 -1.42 19.04 -3.47
N ASN A 28 -1.85 18.74 -2.26
CA ASN A 28 -1.33 19.25 -1.00
C ASN A 28 -0.98 18.11 -0.01
N ALA A 29 -0.83 16.89 -0.50
CA ALA A 29 -0.24 15.78 0.25
C ALA A 29 1.29 15.93 0.32
N ASN A 30 1.78 17.10 0.75
CA ASN A 30 3.18 17.36 1.07
C ASN A 30 3.63 16.67 2.38
N VAL A 31 2.92 15.61 2.82
CA VAL A 31 3.12 14.94 4.10
C VAL A 31 2.90 13.43 3.95
N HIS A 32 3.83 12.74 3.26
CA HIS A 32 4.28 11.37 3.62
C HIS A 32 5.43 10.86 2.71
N HIS A 33 6.25 11.74 2.13
CA HIS A 33 7.61 11.36 1.72
C HIS A 33 8.55 11.12 2.92
N SER A 34 8.09 11.38 4.14
CA SER A 34 8.79 10.92 5.34
C SER A 34 8.46 9.45 5.56
N ARG A 35 9.24 8.59 4.87
CA ARG A 35 9.39 7.15 5.12
C ARG A 35 8.08 6.38 5.04
N LEU A 36 7.70 5.99 3.81
CA LEU A 36 6.99 4.72 3.66
C LEU A 36 7.85 3.68 4.38
N ASP A 37 7.33 3.07 5.45
CA ASP A 37 8.06 2.03 6.15
C ASP A 37 8.47 0.94 5.14
N PRO A 38 9.68 0.35 5.25
CA PRO A 38 10.10 -0.73 4.37
C PRO A 38 9.01 -1.81 4.28
N GLY A 39 8.52 -2.09 3.07
CA GLY A 39 7.42 -3.04 2.83
C GLY A 39 6.03 -2.41 2.67
N MET A 40 5.89 -1.07 2.75
CA MET A 40 4.59 -0.43 2.54
C MET A 40 4.33 -0.16 1.04
N HIS A 41 3.29 -0.80 0.49
CA HIS A 41 2.89 -0.62 -0.91
C HIS A 41 1.79 0.44 -1.05
N LEU A 42 1.90 1.30 -2.07
CA LEU A 42 0.94 2.38 -2.32
C LEU A 42 0.49 2.42 -3.79
N ILE A 43 -0.78 2.76 -4.00
CA ILE A 43 -1.34 3.16 -5.30
C ILE A 43 -2.08 4.50 -5.18
N GLY A 44 -1.74 5.45 -6.05
CA GLY A 44 -2.32 6.80 -6.06
C GLY A 44 -3.56 6.89 -6.94
N LYS A 45 -4.60 7.57 -6.45
CA LYS A 45 -5.83 7.84 -7.20
C LYS A 45 -5.68 9.11 -8.07
N PRO A 46 -6.31 9.16 -9.26
CA PRO A 46 -7.07 8.07 -9.87
C PRO A 46 -6.13 6.99 -10.43
N PHE A 47 -6.55 5.73 -10.32
CA PHE A 47 -5.88 4.60 -10.94
C PHE A 47 -6.89 3.79 -11.74
N THR A 48 -6.41 3.14 -12.78
CA THR A 48 -7.16 2.20 -13.61
C THR A 48 -7.21 0.81 -12.96
N TYR A 49 -8.15 -0.03 -13.41
CA TYR A 49 -8.20 -1.43 -13.00
C TYR A 49 -6.93 -2.20 -13.40
N ALA A 50 -6.33 -1.86 -14.55
CA ALA A 50 -5.10 -2.50 -15.00
C ALA A 50 -3.91 -2.20 -14.06
N GLU A 51 -3.79 -0.95 -13.59
CA GLU A 51 -2.75 -0.56 -12.64
C GLU A 51 -2.94 -1.24 -11.28
N LEU A 52 -4.18 -1.34 -10.80
CA LEU A 52 -4.49 -2.07 -9.58
C LEU A 52 -4.14 -3.55 -9.72
N ALA A 53 -4.59 -4.20 -10.80
CA ALA A 53 -4.33 -5.62 -11.05
C ALA A 53 -2.84 -5.91 -11.15
N TYR A 54 -2.08 -5.06 -11.85
CA TYR A 54 -0.63 -5.17 -11.97
C TYR A 54 0.06 -5.07 -10.61
N LYS A 55 -0.28 -4.07 -9.79
CA LYS A 55 0.29 -3.90 -8.45
C LYS A 55 -0.01 -5.09 -7.54
N VAL A 56 -1.26 -5.55 -7.52
CA VAL A 56 -1.68 -6.71 -6.71
C VAL A 56 -0.92 -7.96 -7.17
N ARG A 57 -0.80 -8.20 -8.48
CA ARG A 57 -0.06 -9.33 -9.03
C ARG A 57 1.40 -9.33 -8.58
N ARG A 58 2.11 -8.21 -8.74
CA ARG A 58 3.51 -8.05 -8.30
C ARG A 58 3.70 -8.34 -6.81
N MET A 59 2.76 -7.90 -5.97
CA MET A 59 2.81 -8.12 -4.52
C MET A 59 2.58 -9.60 -4.15
N LEU A 60 1.72 -10.31 -4.89
CA LEU A 60 1.45 -11.72 -4.66
C LEU A 60 2.54 -12.64 -5.23
N ASP A 61 3.16 -12.23 -6.34
CA ASP A 61 4.25 -12.98 -6.97
C ASP A 61 5.58 -12.86 -6.20
N GLY A 62 5.61 -12.04 -5.14
CA GLY A 62 6.71 -11.98 -4.19
C GLY A 62 7.92 -11.22 -4.71
N ASP A 63 7.71 -10.11 -5.45
CA ASP A 63 8.78 -9.24 -5.94
C ASP A 63 9.66 -8.69 -4.81
N GLN A 64 10.62 -9.52 -4.43
CA GLN A 64 11.96 -9.20 -4.02
C GLN A 64 12.74 -8.87 -5.31
N CYS A 65 12.94 -7.58 -5.54
CA CYS A 65 14.19 -7.08 -6.09
C CYS A 65 14.74 -6.08 -5.08
#